data_AF-X0WJS4-F1
#
_entry.id   AF-X0WJS4-F1
#
_cell.length_a   1.000
_cell.length_b   1.000
_cell.length_c   1.000
_cell.angle_alpha   90.00
_cell.angle_beta   90.00
_cell.angle_gamma   90.00
#
_symmetry.space_group_name_H-M   'P 1'
#
loop_
_entity.id
_entity.type
_entity.pdbx_description
1 polymer ?
#
loop_
_entity_poly.entity_id
_entity_poly.type
_entity_poly.pdbx_seq_one_letter_code
_entity_poly.pdbx_strand_id
1 'polypeptide(L)'
;GIRRKYSGIERRIKNQIERRESLPKKINLFNRIKENDLVRLSDEKKLFFDWLKMNAIWAKREIIEIVKPYYHNLRDVNKFVKSILTGRTYVRRKDDVLYIDFPYQKSQKRHEALTQLCKYLNSHGEIDLGFDYHLFIFGIQEIH
;
A
#
# COMPACT_ATOMS: atom_id res chain seq x y z
N GLY A 1 -38.76 -34.24 -42.18
CA GLY A 1 -38.09 -35.55 -42.21
C GLY A 1 -36.99 -35.62 -41.17
N ILE A 2 -37.13 -36.50 -40.17
CA ILE A 2 -36.21 -36.68 -39.03
C ILE A 2 -34.75 -36.92 -39.49
N ARG A 3 -34.54 -37.61 -40.62
CA ARG A 3 -33.22 -37.85 -41.23
C ARG A 3 -32.45 -36.58 -41.64
N ARG A 4 -33.14 -35.51 -42.08
CA ARG A 4 -32.48 -34.21 -42.38
C ARG A 4 -32.03 -33.48 -41.12
N LYS A 5 -32.75 -33.64 -40.01
CA LYS A 5 -32.35 -33.07 -38.71
C LYS A 5 -31.14 -33.82 -38.13
N TYR A 6 -31.12 -35.15 -38.24
CA TYR A 6 -29.98 -35.99 -37.83
C TYR A 6 -28.69 -35.66 -38.58
N SER A 7 -28.74 -35.64 -39.92
CA SER A 7 -27.56 -35.29 -40.75
C SER A 7 -27.04 -33.88 -40.50
N GLY A 8 -27.92 -32.91 -40.20
CA GLY A 8 -27.52 -31.56 -39.81
C GLY A 8 -26.79 -31.51 -38.46
N ILE A 9 -27.18 -32.36 -37.51
CA ILE A 9 -26.54 -32.48 -36.19
C ILE A 9 -25.18 -33.18 -36.32
N GLU A 10 -25.10 -34.28 -37.07
CA GLU A 10 -23.83 -34.99 -37.33
C GLU A 10 -22.78 -34.08 -37.96
N ARG A 11 -23.18 -33.27 -38.95
CA ARG A 11 -22.29 -32.29 -39.57
C ARG A 11 -21.81 -31.23 -38.57
N ARG A 12 -22.67 -30.77 -37.65
CA ARG A 12 -22.28 -29.81 -36.60
C ARG A 12 -21.31 -30.43 -35.59
N ILE A 13 -21.53 -31.69 -35.21
CA ILE A 13 -20.63 -32.44 -34.33
C ILE A 13 -19.26 -32.59 -35.00
N LYS A 14 -19.23 -33.05 -36.25
CA LYS A 14 -17.99 -33.21 -37.01
C LYS A 14 -17.20 -31.89 -37.11
N ASN A 15 -17.88 -30.80 -37.47
CA ASN A 15 -17.25 -29.48 -37.54
C ASN A 15 -16.72 -28.99 -36.18
N GLN A 16 -17.38 -29.33 -35.08
CA GLN A 16 -16.91 -28.97 -33.74
C GLN A 16 -15.70 -29.80 -33.29
N ILE A 17 -15.64 -31.07 -33.68
CA ILE A 17 -14.48 -31.94 -33.41
C ILE A 17 -13.26 -31.45 -34.19
N GLU A 18 -13.39 -31.21 -35.49
CA GLU A 18 -12.31 -30.68 -36.34
C GLU A 18 -11.81 -29.31 -35.84
N ARG A 19 -12.73 -28.46 -35.37
CA ARG A 19 -12.37 -27.17 -34.77
C ARG A 19 -11.67 -27.33 -33.41
N ARG A 20 -11.99 -28.36 -32.63
CA ARG A 20 -11.31 -28.63 -31.35
C ARG A 20 -9.91 -29.21 -31.57
N GLU A 21 -9.73 -30.06 -32.57
CA GLU A 21 -8.44 -30.67 -32.91
C GLU A 21 -7.45 -29.68 -33.53
N SER A 22 -7.94 -28.69 -34.28
CA SER A 22 -7.10 -27.61 -34.82
C SER A 22 -6.71 -26.56 -33.78
N LEU A 23 -7.35 -26.54 -32.60
CA LEU A 23 -6.97 -25.65 -31.51
C LEU A 23 -5.81 -26.28 -30.70
N PRO A 24 -4.82 -25.48 -30.27
CA PRO A 24 -3.78 -25.98 -29.39
C PRO A 24 -4.42 -26.62 -28.15
N LYS A 25 -3.93 -27.82 -27.78
CA LYS A 25 -4.41 -28.52 -26.59
C LYS A 25 -4.35 -27.57 -25.40
N LYS A 26 -5.41 -27.52 -24.59
CA LYS A 26 -5.47 -26.69 -23.39
C LYS A 26 -4.34 -27.09 -22.44
N ILE A 27 -3.25 -26.33 -22.44
CA ILE A 27 -2.14 -26.53 -21.51
C ILE A 27 -2.54 -25.91 -20.17
N ASN A 28 -2.49 -26.70 -19.10
CA ASN A 28 -2.68 -26.17 -17.76
C ASN A 28 -1.47 -25.31 -17.38
N LEU A 29 -1.70 -24.03 -17.10
CA LEU A 29 -0.67 -23.07 -16.71
C LEU A 29 0.17 -23.57 -15.52
N PHE A 30 -0.44 -24.27 -14.57
CA PHE A 30 0.25 -24.84 -13.40
C PHE A 30 1.27 -25.92 -13.78
N ASN A 31 0.98 -26.74 -14.80
CA ASN A 31 1.93 -27.76 -15.27
C ASN A 31 3.16 -27.09 -15.91
N ARG A 32 2.95 -26.02 -16.69
CA ARG A 32 4.05 -25.22 -17.26
C ARG A 32 4.90 -24.52 -16.20
N ILE A 33 4.29 -24.00 -15.14
CA ILE A 33 5.02 -23.37 -14.04
C ILE A 33 5.92 -24.39 -13.34
N LYS A 34 5.41 -25.62 -13.11
CA LYS A 34 6.16 -26.70 -12.48
C LYS A 34 7.25 -27.31 -13.38
N GLU A 35 6.98 -27.46 -14.69
CA GLU A 35 7.94 -27.97 -15.66
C GLU A 35 9.12 -27.02 -15.92
N ASN A 36 8.90 -25.72 -15.83
CA ASN A 36 9.93 -24.69 -16.04
C ASN A 36 10.54 -24.16 -14.74
N ASP A 37 10.26 -24.80 -13.60
CA ASP A 37 10.69 -24.39 -12.25
C ASP A 37 10.50 -22.89 -11.97
N LEU A 38 9.37 -22.34 -12.42
CA LEU A 38 9.08 -20.92 -12.33
C LEU A 38 8.66 -20.57 -10.90
N VAL A 39 9.55 -19.95 -10.14
CA VAL A 39 9.26 -19.42 -8.80
C VAL A 39 8.20 -18.32 -8.91
N ARG A 40 7.05 -18.56 -8.29
CA ARG A 40 5.93 -17.62 -8.30
C ARG A 40 6.12 -16.56 -7.21
N LEU A 41 6.75 -15.45 -7.58
CA LEU A 41 6.93 -14.25 -6.71
C LEU A 41 5.62 -13.63 -6.18
N SER A 42 4.43 -14.12 -6.59
CA SER A 42 3.15 -13.50 -6.21
C SER A 42 2.87 -13.56 -4.72
N ASP A 43 3.31 -14.64 -4.06
CA ASP A 43 2.90 -14.90 -2.67
C ASP A 43 3.76 -14.07 -1.71
N GLU A 44 5.06 -13.97 -1.97
CA GLU A 44 5.97 -13.07 -1.26
C GLU A 44 5.59 -11.60 -1.48
N LYS A 45 5.29 -11.22 -2.74
CA LYS A 45 4.82 -9.87 -3.06
C LYS A 45 3.53 -9.54 -2.30
N LYS A 46 2.57 -10.48 -2.27
CA LYS A 46 1.32 -10.30 -1.54
C LYS A 46 1.56 -10.13 -0.05
N LEU A 47 2.37 -11.01 0.56
CA LEU A 47 2.73 -10.94 1.97
C LEU A 47 3.40 -9.60 2.32
N PHE A 48 4.33 -9.12 1.49
CA PHE A 48 4.96 -7.81 1.65
C PHE A 48 3.94 -6.67 1.62
N PHE A 49 3.04 -6.65 0.62
CA PHE A 49 2.02 -5.59 0.53
C PHE A 49 1.00 -5.64 1.66
N ASP A 50 0.62 -6.83 2.10
CA ASP A 50 -0.32 -6.98 3.22
C ASP A 50 0.35 -6.55 4.54
N TRP A 51 1.61 -6.91 4.75
CA TRP A 51 2.42 -6.38 5.86
C TRP A 51 2.52 -4.84 5.81
N LEU A 52 2.84 -4.25 4.66
CA LEU A 52 2.92 -2.80 4.49
C LEU A 52 1.59 -2.11 4.82
N LYS A 53 0.47 -2.65 4.32
CA LYS A 53 -0.87 -2.11 4.61
C LYS A 53 -1.20 -2.19 6.09
N MET A 54 -0.91 -3.31 6.74
CA MET A 54 -1.18 -3.46 8.17
C MET A 54 -0.38 -2.43 8.96
N ASN A 55 0.93 -2.30 8.72
CA ASN A 55 1.77 -1.29 9.38
C ASN A 55 1.23 0.14 9.13
N ALA A 56 0.81 0.46 7.91
CA ALA A 56 0.21 1.77 7.62
C ALA A 56 -1.10 2.01 8.39
N ILE A 57 -1.93 0.98 8.56
CA ILE A 57 -3.16 1.05 9.37
C ILE A 57 -2.83 1.29 10.85
N TRP A 58 -1.87 0.55 11.39
CA TRP A 58 -1.42 0.70 12.78
C TRP A 58 -0.82 2.08 13.03
N ALA A 59 0.11 2.52 12.20
CA ALA A 59 0.72 3.85 12.29
C ALA A 59 -0.34 4.96 12.22
N LYS A 60 -1.31 4.87 11.31
CA LYS A 60 -2.40 5.85 11.23
C LYS A 60 -3.25 5.86 12.50
N ARG A 61 -3.56 4.70 13.08
CA ARG A 61 -4.33 4.61 14.34
C ARG A 61 -3.58 5.26 15.49
N GLU A 62 -2.28 5.00 15.59
CA GLU A 62 -1.44 5.58 16.64
C GLU A 62 -1.40 7.10 16.54
N ILE A 63 -1.18 7.64 15.32
CA ILE A 63 -1.22 9.08 15.07
C ILE A 63 -2.58 9.66 15.48
N ILE A 64 -3.69 8.97 15.16
CA ILE A 64 -5.04 9.41 15.56
C ILE A 64 -5.14 9.52 17.08
N GLU A 65 -4.71 8.52 17.84
CA GLU A 65 -4.81 8.54 19.30
C GLU A 65 -3.92 9.62 19.92
N ILE A 66 -2.72 9.86 19.39
CA ILE A 66 -1.83 10.95 19.84
C ILE A 66 -2.48 12.32 19.67
N VAL A 67 -3.13 12.57 18.53
CA VAL A 67 -3.64 13.92 18.21
C VAL A 67 -5.11 14.13 18.61
N LYS A 68 -5.84 13.06 18.91
CA LYS A 68 -7.26 13.09 19.30
C LYS A 68 -7.57 14.00 20.49
N PRO A 69 -6.77 14.09 21.56
CA PRO A 69 -7.03 15.03 22.67
C PRO A 69 -7.16 16.49 22.24
N TYR A 70 -6.55 16.88 21.11
CA TYR A 70 -6.60 18.24 20.59
C TYR A 70 -7.87 18.54 19.80
N TYR A 71 -8.77 17.58 19.58
CA TYR A 71 -9.98 17.76 18.77
C TYR A 71 -11.22 17.25 19.51
N HIS A 72 -12.36 17.92 19.30
CA HIS A 72 -13.63 17.54 19.93
C HIS A 72 -14.31 16.35 19.25
N ASN A 73 -14.00 16.08 17.98
CA ASN A 73 -14.65 15.02 17.22
C ASN A 73 -13.64 14.26 16.34
N LEU A 74 -13.95 12.99 16.08
CA LEU A 74 -13.12 12.10 15.28
C LEU A 74 -13.06 12.47 13.79
N ARG A 75 -14.05 13.20 13.28
CA ARG A 75 -14.07 13.64 11.87
C ARG A 75 -12.91 14.60 11.60
N ASP A 76 -12.73 15.59 12.47
CA ASP A 76 -11.69 16.60 12.33
C ASP A 76 -10.30 16.02 12.56
N VAL A 77 -10.17 15.09 13.52
CA VAL A 77 -8.94 14.29 13.72
C VAL A 77 -8.57 13.57 12.42
N ASN A 78 -9.50 12.82 11.84
CA ASN A 78 -9.23 12.08 10.61
C ASN A 78 -8.88 13.01 9.44
N LYS A 79 -9.54 14.17 9.33
CA LYS A 79 -9.24 15.18 8.30
C LYS A 79 -7.83 15.74 8.48
N PHE A 80 -7.43 16.01 9.72
CA PHE A 80 -6.09 16.48 10.06
C PHE A 80 -5.01 15.43 9.77
N VAL A 81 -5.16 14.21 10.31
CA VAL A 81 -4.21 13.10 10.07
C VAL A 81 -4.07 12.82 8.58
N LYS A 82 -5.19 12.78 7.83
CA LYS A 82 -5.15 12.64 6.37
C LYS A 82 -4.32 13.77 5.74
N SER A 83 -4.53 15.02 6.16
CA SER A 83 -3.79 16.16 5.58
C SER A 83 -2.29 16.10 5.83
N ILE A 84 -1.85 15.60 6.98
CA ILE A 84 -0.42 15.41 7.28
C ILE A 84 0.15 14.29 6.41
N LEU A 85 -0.51 13.12 6.39
CA LEU A 85 -0.01 11.95 5.67
C LEU A 85 0.01 12.14 4.14
N THR A 86 -0.87 12.98 3.60
CA THR A 86 -0.87 13.33 2.16
C THR A 86 -0.10 14.61 1.86
N GLY A 87 0.35 15.33 2.90
CA GLY A 87 1.04 16.60 2.76
C GLY A 87 2.46 16.42 2.25
N ARG A 88 3.00 17.47 1.61
CA ARG A 88 4.43 17.52 1.30
C ARG A 88 5.20 17.62 2.61
N THR A 89 6.02 16.62 2.88
CA THR A 89 6.96 16.59 4.00
C THR A 89 8.36 16.73 3.43
N TYR A 90 9.17 17.60 4.02
CA TYR A 90 10.53 17.85 3.56
C TYR A 90 11.49 17.00 4.38
N VAL A 91 12.37 16.29 3.70
CA VAL A 91 13.36 15.43 4.34
C VAL A 91 14.74 15.96 4.00
N ARG A 92 15.54 16.25 5.02
CA ARG A 92 16.91 16.72 4.89
C ARG A 92 17.82 15.83 5.71
N ARG A 93 18.90 15.35 5.10
CA ARG A 93 19.95 14.63 5.81
C ARG A 93 21.06 15.61 6.19
N LYS A 94 21.54 15.49 7.42
CA LYS A 94 22.79 16.11 7.87
C LYS A 94 23.50 15.09 8.74
N ASP A 95 24.67 14.66 8.28
CA ASP A 95 25.48 13.63 8.94
C ASP A 95 24.69 12.31 9.15
N ASP A 96 24.54 11.88 10.40
CA ASP A 96 23.82 10.69 10.88
C ASP A 96 22.36 10.98 11.30
N VAL A 97 21.89 12.22 11.07
CA VAL A 97 20.56 12.68 11.46
C VAL A 97 19.67 12.94 10.24
N LEU A 98 18.45 12.42 10.29
CA LEU A 98 17.40 12.72 9.32
C LEU A 98 16.39 13.71 9.90
N TYR A 99 16.34 14.91 9.32
CA TYR A 99 15.37 15.95 9.65
C TYR A 99 14.13 15.79 8.77
N ILE A 100 12.97 15.72 9.40
CA ILE A 100 11.67 15.54 8.76
C ILE A 100 10.79 16.72 9.15
N ASP A 101 10.64 17.65 8.22
CA ASP A 101 9.91 18.90 8.44
C ASP A 101 8.53 18.84 7.78
N PHE A 102 7.49 18.84 8.61
CA PHE A 102 6.12 18.97 8.15
C PHE A 102 5.80 20.41 7.73
N PRO A 103 4.85 20.60 6.80
CA PRO A 103 4.52 21.93 6.31
C PRO A 103 3.81 22.74 7.42
N TYR A 104 4.07 24.06 7.43
CA TYR A 104 3.46 24.98 8.37
C TYR A 104 1.92 24.89 8.38
N GLN A 105 1.34 24.96 9.57
CA GLN A 105 -0.10 24.93 9.77
C GLN A 105 -0.63 26.31 10.17
N LYS A 106 -1.47 26.93 9.32
CA LYS A 106 -2.07 28.24 9.59
C LYS A 106 -3.02 28.26 10.80
N SER A 107 -3.68 27.15 11.09
CA SER A 107 -4.59 27.04 12.23
C SER A 107 -3.79 26.72 13.48
N GLN A 108 -3.93 27.55 14.53
CA GLN A 108 -3.27 27.34 15.83
C GLN A 108 -3.50 25.92 16.36
N LYS A 109 -4.77 25.46 16.35
CA LYS A 109 -5.13 24.10 16.77
C LYS A 109 -4.37 23.00 16.01
N ARG A 110 -4.24 23.15 14.69
CA ARG A 110 -3.50 22.19 13.86
C ARG A 110 -2.00 22.25 14.13
N HIS A 111 -1.49 23.45 14.34
CA HIS A 111 -0.09 23.67 14.69
C HIS A 111 0.23 23.00 16.03
N GLU A 112 -0.57 23.25 17.07
CA GLU A 112 -0.44 22.62 18.39
C GLU A 112 -0.49 21.09 18.30
N ALA A 113 -1.49 20.53 17.61
CA ALA A 113 -1.61 19.08 17.44
C ALA A 113 -0.39 18.48 16.71
N LEU A 114 0.12 19.17 15.68
CA LEU A 114 1.28 18.71 14.92
C LEU A 114 2.57 18.83 15.75
N THR A 115 2.72 19.89 16.54
CA THR A 115 3.86 20.08 17.44
C THR A 115 3.93 18.96 18.46
N GLN A 116 2.79 18.54 18.98
CA GLN A 116 2.71 17.46 19.97
C GLN A 116 2.97 16.09 19.35
N LEU A 117 2.50 15.87 18.12
CA LEU A 117 2.90 14.70 17.35
C LEU A 117 4.42 14.66 17.13
N CYS A 118 5.05 15.78 16.73
CA CYS A 118 6.50 15.84 16.53
C CYS A 118 7.26 15.56 17.84
N LYS A 119 6.81 16.12 18.97
CA LYS A 119 7.39 15.84 20.30
C LYS A 119 7.32 14.36 20.66
N TYR A 120 6.17 13.74 20.44
CA TYR A 120 6.00 12.30 20.69
C TYR A 120 6.92 11.46 19.80
N LEU A 121 7.05 11.78 18.52
CA LEU A 121 7.92 11.04 17.60
C LEU A 121 9.40 11.21 17.98
N ASN A 122 9.81 12.42 18.36
CA ASN A 122 11.18 12.72 18.80
C ASN A 122 11.57 12.01 20.09
N SER A 123 10.62 11.76 21.02
CA SER A 123 10.91 10.98 22.22
C SER A 123 11.15 9.49 21.94
N HIS A 124 10.86 9.04 20.73
CA HIS A 124 11.09 7.67 20.24
C HIS A 124 12.01 7.68 19.01
N GLY A 125 12.77 8.76 18.80
CA GLY A 125 13.51 9.03 17.55
C GLY A 125 14.80 8.23 17.38
N GLU A 126 15.29 7.59 18.44
CA GLU A 126 16.38 6.62 18.35
C GLU A 126 15.81 5.30 17.83
N ILE A 127 16.07 5.02 16.56
CA ILE A 127 15.61 3.78 15.92
C ILE A 127 16.79 3.20 15.16
N ASP A 128 17.28 2.06 15.64
CA ASP A 128 18.25 1.25 14.88
C ASP A 128 17.51 0.49 13.77
N LEU A 129 17.46 1.11 12.60
CA LEU A 129 16.84 0.54 11.40
C LEU A 129 17.87 -0.18 10.50
N GLY A 130 19.12 -0.35 10.95
CA GLY A 130 20.20 -0.87 10.10
C GLY A 130 20.56 0.06 8.94
N PHE A 131 20.25 1.37 9.07
CA PHE A 131 20.67 2.42 8.15
C PHE A 131 21.83 3.22 8.75
N ASP A 132 22.60 3.93 7.92
CA ASP A 132 23.67 4.86 8.34
C ASP A 132 23.15 6.14 9.05
N TYR A 133 21.89 6.13 9.52
CA TYR A 133 21.28 7.21 10.26
C TYR A 133 20.63 6.62 11.51
N HIS A 134 20.99 7.17 12.66
CA HIS A 134 20.62 6.64 13.96
C HIS A 134 19.55 7.49 14.67
N LEU A 135 19.28 8.69 14.14
CA LEU A 135 18.37 9.64 14.77
C LEU A 135 17.44 10.30 13.75
N PHE A 136 16.14 10.29 14.07
CA PHE A 136 15.11 11.04 13.35
C PHE A 136 14.67 12.25 14.16
N ILE A 137 14.68 13.43 13.54
CA ILE A 137 14.19 14.66 14.16
C ILE A 137 13.00 15.18 13.34
N PHE A 138 11.84 15.19 13.96
CA PHE A 138 10.58 15.68 13.42
C PHE A 138 10.33 17.13 13.85
N GLY A 139 9.96 17.97 12.88
CA GLY A 139 9.71 19.39 13.08
C GLY A 139 8.59 19.93 12.20
N ILE A 140 8.31 21.22 12.35
CA ILE A 140 7.37 21.99 11.51
C ILE A 140 8.15 23.14 10.89
N GLN A 141 7.99 23.35 9.58
CA GLN A 141 8.58 24.51 8.92
C GLN A 141 8.09 25.83 9.54
N GLU A 142 9.02 26.74 9.75
CA GLU A 142 8.72 28.13 10.10
C GLU A 142 8.29 28.91 8.84
N ILE A 143 7.37 29.86 8.99
CA ILE A 143 7.10 30.83 7.90
C ILE A 143 8.26 31.82 7.92
N HIS A 144 8.99 31.91 6.81
CA HIS A 144 9.87 33.05 6.52
C HIS A 144 9.07 34.16 5.83
#